data_AF-A0A7X9G374-F1
#
_entry.id   AF-A0A7X9G374-F1
#
_cell.length_a   1.000
_cell.length_b   1.000
_cell.length_c   1.000
_cell.angle_alpha   90.00
_cell.angle_beta   90.00
_cell.angle_gamma   90.00
#
_symmetry.space_group_name_H-M   'P 1'
#
loop_
_entity.id
_entity.type
_entity.pdbx_description
1 polymer ?
#
loop_
_entity_poly.entity_id
_entity_poly.type
_entity_poly.pdbx_seq_one_letter_code
_entity_poly.pdbx_strand_id
1 'polypeptide(L)'
;MEFSISFYGAAKNVTGSRYLLSARGKKILIDCGLYQERELKGRNWEEFPHPPYDIDAVVLTHAHLDHCGLLPKLVREGFNGPIYGTSATIDIAKIVMLDSAKINEEDAEFKRRRHEREGRKGP
;
A
#
# COMPACT_ATOMS: atom_id res chain seq x y z
N MET A 1 23.85 -14.14 13.37
CA MET A 1 22.80 -14.05 12.34
C MET A 1 21.77 -13.08 12.90
N GLU A 2 21.66 -11.90 12.32
CA GLU A 2 20.78 -10.86 12.83
C GLU A 2 19.41 -10.98 12.16
N PHE A 3 18.36 -11.00 12.97
CA PHE A 3 16.97 -11.08 12.58
C PHE A 3 16.28 -9.86 13.18
N SER A 4 15.60 -9.07 12.36
CA SER A 4 14.87 -7.90 12.83
C SER A 4 13.55 -7.73 12.10
N ILE A 5 12.59 -7.13 12.80
CA ILE A 5 11.29 -6.76 12.25
C ILE A 5 11.04 -5.28 12.53
N SER A 6 10.65 -4.54 11.49
CA SER A 6 10.28 -3.13 11.58
C SER A 6 8.80 -2.96 11.27
N PHE A 7 8.11 -2.17 12.09
CA PHE A 7 6.67 -1.95 11.98
C PHE A 7 6.41 -0.57 11.35
N TYR A 8 5.97 -0.55 10.08
CA TYR A 8 5.75 0.68 9.31
C TYR A 8 4.28 1.03 9.13
N GLY A 9 3.37 0.22 9.65
CA GLY A 9 1.93 0.42 9.60
C GLY A 9 1.18 -0.64 10.41
N ALA A 10 -0.15 -0.49 10.52
CA ALA A 10 -0.99 -1.27 11.42
C ALA A 10 -0.37 -1.45 12.83
N ALA A 11 0.16 -0.35 13.36
CA ALA A 11 0.86 -0.31 14.65
C ALA A 11 0.18 0.77 15.49
N LYS A 12 -0.69 0.32 16.42
CA LYS A 12 -1.67 1.16 17.13
C LYS A 12 -2.76 1.76 16.22
N ASN A 13 -2.99 1.16 15.06
CA ASN A 13 -4.10 1.41 14.16
C ASN A 13 -4.42 0.13 13.37
N VAL A 14 -5.53 0.08 12.62
CA VAL A 14 -5.96 -1.14 11.93
C VAL A 14 -5.38 -1.21 10.53
N THR A 15 -5.51 -0.14 9.74
CA THR A 15 -5.21 -0.22 8.31
C THR A 15 -3.77 0.14 7.93
N GLY A 16 -3.42 -0.02 6.66
CA GLY A 16 -2.06 0.25 6.20
C GLY A 16 -1.04 -0.76 6.70
N SER A 17 -1.40 -2.05 6.77
CA SER A 17 -0.48 -3.12 7.19
C SER A 17 0.78 -3.12 6.35
N ARG A 18 1.94 -3.07 7.02
CA ARG A 18 3.26 -3.01 6.37
C ARG A 18 4.36 -3.30 7.40
N TYR A 19 4.97 -4.46 7.29
CA TYR A 19 6.07 -4.87 8.18
C TYR A 19 7.28 -5.29 7.35
N LEU A 20 8.49 -4.86 7.74
CA LEU A 20 9.71 -5.27 7.05
C LEU A 20 10.48 -6.27 7.90
N LEU A 21 10.56 -7.49 7.41
CA LEU A 21 11.36 -8.56 7.97
C LEU A 21 12.75 -8.56 7.32
N SER A 22 13.80 -8.38 8.12
CA SER A 22 15.18 -8.54 7.69
C SER A 22 15.77 -9.82 8.28
N ALA A 23 16.15 -10.76 7.44
CA ALA A 23 16.73 -12.04 7.86
C ALA A 23 17.72 -12.56 6.82
N ARG A 24 18.90 -13.02 7.26
CA ARG A 24 19.92 -13.64 6.38
C ARG A 24 20.31 -12.77 5.17
N GLY A 25 20.38 -11.45 5.36
CA GLY A 25 20.69 -10.49 4.28
C GLY A 25 19.55 -10.30 3.28
N LYS A 26 18.34 -10.77 3.58
CA LYS A 26 17.12 -10.59 2.79
C LYS A 26 16.14 -9.68 3.49
N LYS A 27 15.41 -8.90 2.70
CA LYS A 27 14.37 -7.96 3.13
C LYS A 27 13.04 -8.36 2.52
N ILE A 28 12.13 -8.82 3.37
CA ILE A 28 10.80 -9.29 2.99
C ILE A 28 9.79 -8.31 3.56
N LEU A 29 8.98 -7.71 2.70
CA LEU A 29 7.85 -6.90 3.12
C LEU A 29 6.64 -7.80 3.34
N ILE A 30 6.06 -7.75 4.53
CA ILE A 30 4.79 -8.40 4.86
C ILE A 30 3.70 -7.35 4.71
N ASP A 31 2.81 -7.58 3.77
CA ASP A 31 1.75 -6.68 3.32
C ASP A 31 2.24 -5.30 2.80
N CYS A 32 1.37 -4.65 2.02
CA CYS A 32 1.53 -3.28 1.54
C CYS A 32 0.14 -2.62 1.46
N GLY A 33 -0.40 -2.29 2.63
CA GLY A 33 -1.77 -1.85 2.81
C GLY A 33 -2.05 -0.37 2.55
N LEU A 34 -3.28 -0.06 2.12
CA LEU A 34 -3.78 1.31 2.07
C LEU A 34 -4.33 1.77 3.42
N TYR A 35 -4.03 3.00 3.83
CA TYR A 35 -4.67 3.64 4.98
C TYR A 35 -6.08 4.10 4.63
N GLN A 36 -7.09 3.67 5.40
CA GLN A 36 -8.49 4.01 5.17
C GLN A 36 -9.06 4.98 6.22
N GLU A 37 -8.49 5.04 7.42
CA GLU A 37 -8.93 5.97 8.46
C GLU A 37 -8.65 7.43 8.04
N ARG A 38 -9.63 8.31 8.23
CA ARG A 38 -9.58 9.70 7.72
C ARG A 38 -8.34 10.45 8.21
N GLU A 39 -7.98 10.26 9.47
CA GLU A 39 -6.83 10.88 10.14
C GLU A 39 -5.50 10.38 9.59
N LEU A 40 -5.46 9.17 9.02
CA LEU A 40 -4.25 8.51 8.54
C LEU A 40 -4.13 8.48 7.01
N LYS A 41 -5.17 8.86 6.26
CA LYS A 41 -5.15 8.89 4.77
C LYS A 41 -3.98 9.69 4.19
N GLY A 42 -3.46 10.69 4.90
CA GLY A 42 -2.27 11.45 4.50
C GLY A 42 -1.04 10.57 4.26
N ARG A 43 -0.89 9.49 5.04
CA ARG A 43 0.23 8.55 4.94
C ARG A 43 0.30 7.78 3.63
N ASN A 44 -0.81 7.68 2.90
CA ASN A 44 -0.81 7.09 1.56
C ASN A 44 0.02 7.91 0.56
N TRP A 45 0.29 9.19 0.86
CA TRP A 45 1.08 10.08 0.01
C TRP A 45 2.56 10.15 0.41
N GLU A 46 2.91 9.74 1.64
CA GLU A 46 4.29 9.73 2.15
C GLU A 46 5.16 8.70 1.42
N GLU A 47 6.44 9.00 1.22
CA GLU A 47 7.41 8.05 0.67
C GLU A 47 7.52 6.80 1.56
N PHE A 48 7.90 5.66 0.96
CA PHE A 48 8.20 4.48 1.76
C PHE A 48 9.43 4.76 2.65
N PRO A 49 9.37 4.43 3.95
CA PRO A 49 10.50 4.62 4.87
C PRO A 49 11.70 3.70 4.52
N HIS A 50 11.50 2.76 3.61
CA HIS A 50 12.52 1.90 3.06
C HIS A 50 12.47 1.96 1.53
N PRO A 51 13.62 2.06 0.83
CA PRO A 51 13.62 2.13 -0.63
C PRO A 51 12.97 0.89 -1.26
N PRO A 52 11.93 1.04 -2.11
CA PRO A 52 11.22 -0.11 -2.68
C PRO A 52 12.11 -1.06 -3.50
N TYR A 53 13.16 -0.54 -4.14
CA TYR A 53 14.12 -1.33 -4.93
C TYR A 53 15.03 -2.26 -4.11
N ASP A 54 15.11 -2.06 -2.79
CA ASP A 54 15.95 -2.82 -1.85
C ASP A 54 15.14 -3.96 -1.18
N ILE A 55 13.85 -4.09 -1.49
CA ILE A 55 12.98 -5.16 -1.00
C ILE A 55 13.11 -6.37 -1.94
N ASP A 56 13.50 -7.53 -1.39
CA ASP A 56 13.67 -8.76 -2.17
C ASP A 56 12.33 -9.40 -2.56
N ALA A 57 11.32 -9.29 -1.71
CA ALA A 57 10.00 -9.90 -1.93
C ALA A 57 8.92 -9.23 -1.09
N VAL A 58 7.67 -9.35 -1.55
CA VAL A 58 6.47 -9.04 -0.76
C VAL A 58 5.72 -10.34 -0.47
N VAL A 59 5.16 -10.48 0.73
CA VAL A 59 4.24 -11.55 1.11
C VAL A 59 2.92 -10.92 1.54
N LEU A 60 1.83 -11.28 0.85
CA LEU A 60 0.48 -10.90 1.23
C LEU A 60 -0.11 -11.94 2.17
N THR A 61 -0.59 -11.48 3.32
CA THR A 61 -1.30 -12.33 4.28
C THR A 61 -2.69 -12.70 3.78
N HIS A 62 -3.42 -11.72 3.22
CA HIS A 62 -4.75 -11.88 2.63
C HIS A 62 -5.08 -10.69 1.72
N ALA A 63 -6.25 -10.73 1.08
CA ALA A 63 -6.59 -9.85 -0.05
C ALA A 63 -7.30 -8.54 0.32
N HIS A 64 -7.45 -8.20 1.61
CA HIS A 64 -8.08 -6.94 1.98
C HIS A 64 -7.25 -5.73 1.55
N LEU A 65 -7.94 -4.62 1.25
CA LEU A 65 -7.32 -3.41 0.70
C LEU A 65 -6.29 -2.78 1.65
N ASP A 66 -6.48 -2.91 2.95
CA ASP A 66 -5.54 -2.48 3.99
C ASP A 66 -4.33 -3.42 4.16
N HIS A 67 -4.20 -4.43 3.31
CA HIS A 67 -3.03 -5.32 3.21
C HIS A 67 -2.39 -5.33 1.81
N CYS A 68 -3.12 -4.98 0.75
CA CYS A 68 -2.59 -5.00 -0.62
C CYS A 68 -2.68 -3.67 -1.39
N GLY A 69 -3.45 -2.70 -0.89
CA GLY A 69 -3.87 -1.52 -1.65
C GLY A 69 -2.77 -0.51 -2.00
N LEU A 70 -1.58 -0.58 -1.38
CA LEU A 70 -0.41 0.24 -1.75
C LEU A 70 0.58 -0.47 -2.67
N LEU A 71 0.35 -1.72 -3.06
CA LEU A 71 1.22 -2.42 -4.02
C LEU A 71 1.44 -1.65 -5.33
N PRO A 72 0.42 -1.02 -5.97
CA PRO A 72 0.66 -0.25 -7.20
C PRO A 72 1.63 0.92 -6.99
N LYS A 73 1.55 1.58 -5.82
CA LYS A 73 2.47 2.65 -5.43
C LYS A 73 3.88 2.10 -5.22
N LEU A 74 4.01 0.97 -4.51
CA LEU A 74 5.29 0.31 -4.25
C LEU A 74 6.02 -0.05 -5.55
N VAL A 75 5.31 -0.62 -6.52
CA VAL A 75 5.85 -0.96 -7.85
C VAL A 75 6.25 0.31 -8.60
N ARG A 76 5.40 1.34 -8.61
CA ARG A 76 5.70 2.62 -9.25
C ARG A 76 6.96 3.29 -8.69
N GLU A 77 7.23 3.10 -7.39
CA GLU A 77 8.38 3.68 -6.69
C GLU A 77 9.64 2.78 -6.70
N GLY A 78 9.63 1.70 -7.48
CA GLY A 78 10.84 0.98 -7.86
C GLY A 78 10.94 -0.46 -7.36
N PHE A 79 9.90 -1.00 -6.71
CA PHE A 79 9.88 -2.44 -6.39
C PHE A 79 9.69 -3.28 -7.66
N ASN A 80 10.54 -4.29 -7.83
CA ASN A 80 10.51 -5.21 -8.96
C ASN A 80 10.66 -6.69 -8.54
N GLY A 81 10.49 -6.98 -7.25
CA GLY A 81 10.57 -8.33 -6.71
C GLY A 81 9.27 -9.13 -6.88
N PRO A 82 9.29 -10.43 -6.57
CA PRO A 82 8.09 -11.26 -6.53
C PRO A 82 7.14 -10.86 -5.39
N ILE A 83 5.85 -11.01 -5.65
CA ILE A 83 4.76 -10.90 -4.67
C ILE A 83 4.20 -12.30 -4.44
N TYR A 84 4.30 -12.80 -3.21
CA TYR A 84 3.82 -14.10 -2.79
C TYR A 84 2.50 -13.98 -2.03
N GLY A 85 1.68 -15.02 -2.14
CA GLY A 85 0.43 -15.21 -1.42
C GLY A 85 -0.16 -16.56 -1.82
N THR A 86 -1.25 -16.97 -1.20
CA THR A 86 -2.03 -18.10 -1.72
C THR A 86 -2.63 -17.71 -3.07
N SER A 87 -2.92 -18.69 -3.93
CA SER A 87 -3.57 -18.43 -5.23
C SER A 87 -4.86 -17.60 -5.06
N ALA A 88 -5.69 -17.98 -4.08
CA ALA A 88 -6.92 -17.25 -3.77
C ALA A 88 -6.65 -15.79 -3.33
N THR A 89 -5.63 -15.54 -2.52
CA THR A 89 -5.24 -14.18 -2.11
C THR A 89 -4.82 -13.34 -3.31
N ILE A 90 -3.99 -13.88 -4.21
CA ILE A 90 -3.50 -13.14 -5.38
C ILE A 90 -4.64 -12.81 -6.34
N ASP A 91 -5.55 -13.75 -6.60
CA ASP A 91 -6.70 -13.55 -7.48
C ASP A 91 -7.64 -12.47 -6.94
N ILE A 92 -7.98 -12.53 -5.65
CA ILE A 92 -8.88 -11.56 -5.02
C ILE A 92 -8.20 -10.19 -4.88
N ALA A 93 -6.91 -10.14 -4.51
CA ALA A 93 -6.20 -8.87 -4.35
C ALA A 93 -6.19 -8.05 -5.65
N LYS A 94 -6.06 -8.72 -6.80
CA LYS A 94 -6.15 -8.06 -8.11
C LYS A 94 -7.51 -7.40 -8.32
N ILE A 95 -8.60 -8.09 -8.00
CA ILE A 95 -9.96 -7.54 -8.13
C ILE A 95 -10.15 -6.35 -7.19
N VAL A 96 -9.77 -6.51 -5.91
CA VAL A 96 -9.89 -5.47 -4.88
C VAL A 96 -9.11 -4.21 -5.25
N MET A 97 -7.89 -4.36 -5.76
CA MET A 97 -7.07 -3.22 -6.19
C MET A 97 -7.66 -2.50 -7.40
N LEU A 98 -8.19 -3.22 -8.39
CA LEU A 98 -8.80 -2.61 -9.58
C LEU A 98 -10.10 -1.89 -9.25
N ASP A 99 -10.94 -2.46 -8.39
CA ASP A 99 -12.16 -1.81 -7.92
C ASP A 99 -11.85 -0.54 -7.11
N SER A 100 -10.88 -0.63 -6.18
CA SER A 100 -10.42 0.54 -5.42
C SER A 100 -9.83 1.62 -6.32
N ALA A 101 -9.09 1.26 -7.37
CA ALA A 101 -8.55 2.23 -8.33
C ALA A 101 -9.67 3.01 -9.01
N LYS A 102 -10.72 2.32 -9.48
CA LYS A 102 -11.89 2.95 -10.10
C LYS A 102 -12.58 3.94 -9.14
N ILE A 103 -12.83 3.52 -7.89
CA ILE A 103 -13.45 4.39 -6.88
C ILE A 103 -12.57 5.62 -6.61
N ASN A 104 -11.24 5.43 -6.51
CA ASN A 104 -10.31 6.54 -6.28
C ASN A 104 -10.27 7.53 -7.45
N GLU A 105 -10.37 7.06 -8.69
CA GLU A 105 -10.47 7.90 -9.88
C GLU A 105 -11.77 8.71 -9.88
N GLU A 106 -12.91 8.07 -9.62
CA GLU A 106 -14.22 8.74 -9.51
C GLU A 106 -14.23 9.80 -8.41
N ASP A 107 -13.67 9.49 -7.24
CA ASP A 107 -13.51 10.44 -6.13
C ASP A 107 -12.65 11.65 -6.51
N ALA A 108 -11.55 11.42 -7.25
CA ALA A 108 -10.67 12.48 -7.73
C ALA A 108 -11.39 13.38 -8.75
N GLU A 109 -12.16 12.79 -9.67
CA GLU A 109 -12.99 13.53 -10.62
C GLU A 109 -14.04 14.39 -9.94
N PHE A 110 -14.75 13.82 -8.97
CA PHE A 110 -15.79 14.51 -8.23
C PHE A 110 -15.22 15.71 -7.46
N LYS A 111 -14.08 15.51 -6.79
CA LYS A 111 -13.35 16.60 -6.10
C LYS A 111 -12.91 17.69 -7.07
N ARG A 112 -12.38 17.33 -8.24
CA ARG A 112 -11.99 18.28 -9.30
C ARG A 112 -13.17 19.16 -9.73
N ARG A 113 -14.31 18.56 -10.10
CA ARG A 113 -15.54 19.28 -10.50
C ARG A 113 -16.10 20.15 -9.38
N ARG A 114 -15.94 19.73 -8.12
CA ARG A 114 -16.34 20.55 -6.96
C ARG A 114 -15.44 21.78 -6.79
N HIS A 115 -14.11 21.60 -6.89
CA HIS A 115 -13.15 22.69 -6.77
C HIS A 115 -13.34 23.75 -7.86
N GLU A 116 -13.58 23.32 -9.10
CA GLU A 116 -13.92 24.21 -10.23
C GLU A 116 -15.16 25.07 -9.94
N ARG A 117 -16.24 24.46 -9.41
CA ARG A 117 -17.47 25.19 -9.04
C ARG A 117 -17.28 26.17 -7.88
N GLU A 118 -16.43 25.83 -6.92
CA GLU A 118 -16.16 26.64 -5.72
C GLU A 118 -15.03 27.68 -5.94
N GLY A 119 -14.40 27.73 -7.12
CA GLY A 119 -13.25 28.59 -7.40
C GLY A 119 -12.01 28.25 -6.58
N ARG A 120 -11.93 27.02 -6.04
CA ARG A 120 -10.80 26.55 -5.24
C ARG A 120 -9.78 25.86 -6.15
N LYS A 121 -8.49 26.00 -5.83
CA LYS A 121 -7.46 25.12 -6.38
C LYS A 121 -7.16 24.04 -5.35
N GLY A 122 -7.07 22.80 -5.81
CA GLY A 122 -6.51 21.72 -4.98
C GLY A 122 -5.04 22.00 -4.67
N PRO A 123 -4.47 21.32 -3.67
CA PRO A 123 -3.02 21.27 -3.50
C PRO A 123 -2.33 20.70 -4.75
#